data_AF-L0PBI0-F1
#
_entry.id   AF-L0PBI0-F1
#
_cell.length_a   1.000
_cell.length_b   1.000
_cell.length_c   1.000
_cell.angle_alpha   90.00
_cell.angle_beta   90.00
_cell.angle_gamma   90.00
#
_symmetry.space_group_name_H-M   'P 1'
#
loop_
_entity.id
_entity.type
_entity.pdbx_description
1 polymer ?
#
loop_
_entity_poly.entity_id
_entity_poly.type
_entity_poly.pdbx_seq_one_letter_code
_entity_poly.pdbx_strand_id
1 'polypeptide(L)'
;MTIWKSCLEQNYNEPIIYIISLVHFMIVFHPNILNELLDIDKNEFLLILVQNTISLHTTKIIKKRSIFGCMDKYVIQKCLEILNIIISLFEKNEQIMYRISSILEIDFILIIFVNNLSYDSDSFSGILDIIVDLKLEAVVFLNAVMKGHVNGKNLLGSNVLVVSRLCRCLSELVSLHGISEISTQRINIIQSIVLILHEIISPVNLSIHFAQPWTHYAYIVSMARLSFVEDEDCHGKDIFNDKTVELARDLLEMIVGPEEGDELYDLFHISN
;
A
#
# COMPACT_ATOMS: atom_id res chain seq x y z
N MET A 1 15.39 -18.70 -11.45
CA MET A 1 13.91 -18.82 -11.47
C MET A 1 13.42 -20.25 -11.25
N THR A 2 13.88 -21.28 -11.98
CA THR A 2 13.44 -22.68 -11.76
C THR A 2 13.72 -23.22 -10.36
N ILE A 3 14.90 -22.89 -9.80
CA ILE A 3 15.25 -23.25 -8.42
C ILE A 3 14.29 -22.58 -7.43
N TRP A 4 14.00 -21.29 -7.62
CA TRP A 4 13.02 -20.55 -6.80
C TRP A 4 11.65 -21.22 -6.82
N LYS A 5 11.12 -21.54 -8.01
CA LYS A 5 9.85 -22.26 -8.17
C LYS A 5 9.84 -23.57 -7.37
N SER A 6 10.89 -24.37 -7.52
CA SER A 6 10.99 -25.67 -6.83
C SER A 6 11.04 -25.51 -5.31
N CYS A 7 11.73 -24.48 -4.81
CA CYS A 7 11.75 -24.14 -3.39
C CYS A 7 10.36 -23.77 -2.86
N LEU A 8 9.58 -22.97 -3.60
CA LEU A 8 8.20 -22.62 -3.22
C LEU A 8 7.30 -23.85 -3.18
N GLU A 9 7.33 -24.68 -4.22
CA GLU A 9 6.50 -25.90 -4.32
C GLU A 9 6.79 -26.90 -3.20
N GLN A 10 8.05 -26.99 -2.77
CA GLN A 10 8.48 -27.87 -1.68
C GLN A 10 8.40 -27.23 -0.29
N ASN A 11 7.88 -25.99 -0.18
CA ASN A 11 7.88 -25.19 1.06
C ASN A 11 9.27 -25.02 1.70
N TYR A 12 10.34 -25.09 0.91
CA TYR A 12 11.71 -24.95 1.38
C TYR A 12 12.16 -23.49 1.30
N ASN A 13 11.96 -22.74 2.40
CA ASN A 13 11.98 -21.28 2.39
C ASN A 13 13.37 -20.64 2.56
N GLU A 14 14.32 -21.34 3.17
CA GLU A 14 15.63 -20.77 3.49
C GLU A 14 16.42 -20.34 2.24
N PRO A 15 16.51 -21.13 1.16
CA PRO A 15 17.19 -20.69 -0.06
C PRO A 15 16.51 -19.52 -0.76
N ILE A 16 15.19 -19.35 -0.56
CA ILE A 16 14.40 -18.32 -1.25
C ILE A 16 14.93 -16.92 -0.91
N ILE A 17 15.36 -16.71 0.33
CA ILE A 17 15.94 -15.45 0.79
C ILE A 17 17.15 -15.08 -0.05
N TYR A 18 18.12 -15.99 -0.19
CA TYR A 18 19.34 -15.76 -0.96
C TYR A 18 19.06 -15.60 -2.45
N ILE A 19 18.12 -16.39 -2.98
CA ILE A 19 17.72 -16.29 -4.40
C ILE A 19 17.11 -14.91 -4.68
N ILE A 20 16.22 -14.42 -3.81
CA ILE A 20 15.59 -13.12 -3.97
C ILE A 20 16.60 -12.00 -3.81
N SER A 21 17.50 -12.07 -2.83
CA SER A 21 18.58 -11.10 -2.67
C SER A 21 19.43 -11.00 -3.94
N LEU A 22 19.78 -12.14 -4.56
CA LEU A 22 20.55 -12.19 -5.80
C LEU A 22 19.76 -11.60 -6.98
N VAL A 23 18.50 -12.00 -7.15
CA VAL A 23 17.64 -11.48 -8.23
C VAL A 23 17.44 -9.98 -8.08
N HIS A 24 17.13 -9.52 -6.86
CA HIS A 24 16.99 -8.10 -6.53
C HIS A 24 18.28 -7.34 -6.86
N PHE A 25 19.43 -7.84 -6.42
CA PHE A 25 20.74 -7.25 -6.75
C PHE A 25 20.95 -7.13 -8.26
N MET A 26 20.71 -8.20 -9.03
CA MET A 26 20.85 -8.18 -10.48
C MET A 26 19.97 -7.12 -11.13
N ILE A 27 18.71 -7.01 -10.69
CA ILE A 27 17.73 -6.07 -11.25
C ILE A 27 18.04 -4.62 -10.88
N VAL A 28 18.51 -4.35 -9.66
CA VAL A 28 18.88 -3.00 -9.22
C VAL A 28 20.11 -2.47 -9.98
N PHE A 29 21.15 -3.29 -10.12
CA PHE A 29 22.41 -2.84 -10.73
C PHE A 29 22.40 -2.88 -12.26
N HIS A 30 21.62 -3.77 -12.85
CA HIS A 30 21.45 -3.86 -14.28
C HIS A 30 19.96 -4.02 -14.64
N PRO A 31 19.13 -2.97 -14.47
CA PRO A 31 17.71 -3.07 -14.75
C PRO A 31 17.40 -3.45 -16.21
N ASN A 32 18.25 -3.01 -17.14
CA ASN A 32 18.17 -3.39 -18.56
C ASN A 32 18.41 -4.88 -18.81
N ILE A 33 18.98 -5.61 -17.84
CA ILE A 33 19.12 -7.06 -17.92
C ILE A 33 17.75 -7.74 -18.02
N LEU A 34 16.68 -7.12 -17.51
CA LEU A 34 15.32 -7.58 -17.71
C LEU A 34 14.91 -7.48 -19.18
N ASN A 35 15.28 -6.40 -19.87
CA ASN A 35 15.02 -6.25 -21.31
C ASN A 35 15.85 -7.24 -22.17
N GLU A 36 17.06 -7.57 -21.73
CA GLU A 36 17.98 -8.44 -22.49
C GLU A 36 17.81 -9.93 -22.20
N LEU A 37 17.49 -10.32 -20.96
CA LEU A 37 17.40 -11.73 -20.54
C LEU A 37 15.97 -12.27 -20.51
N LEU A 38 14.98 -11.39 -20.32
CA LEU A 38 13.60 -11.79 -20.16
C LEU A 38 12.77 -11.30 -21.35
N ASP A 39 12.47 -12.24 -22.25
CA ASP A 39 11.32 -12.09 -23.15
C ASP A 39 10.04 -11.90 -22.31
N ILE A 40 8.97 -11.39 -22.92
CA ILE A 40 7.69 -11.09 -22.26
C ILE A 40 7.20 -12.29 -21.44
N ASP A 41 7.32 -13.50 -21.97
CA ASP A 41 6.90 -14.74 -21.29
C ASP A 41 7.72 -15.04 -20.02
N LYS A 42 9.00 -14.66 -20.01
CA LYS A 42 9.86 -14.81 -18.82
C LYS A 42 9.61 -13.72 -17.78
N ASN A 43 9.21 -12.52 -18.21
CA ASN A 43 8.74 -11.47 -17.30
C ASN A 43 7.46 -11.90 -16.59
N GLU A 44 6.51 -12.52 -17.31
CA GLU A 44 5.31 -13.12 -16.71
C GLU A 44 5.67 -14.19 -15.68
N PHE A 45 6.58 -15.11 -16.01
CA PHE A 45 7.00 -16.14 -15.06
C PHE A 45 7.65 -15.56 -13.79
N LEU A 46 8.48 -14.52 -13.93
CA LEU A 46 9.08 -13.81 -12.80
C LEU A 46 8.01 -13.12 -11.95
N LEU A 47 7.07 -12.40 -12.58
CA LEU A 47 5.96 -11.74 -11.90
C LEU A 47 5.17 -12.74 -11.06
N ILE A 48 4.74 -13.86 -11.65
CA ILE A 48 4.00 -14.91 -10.94
C ILE A 48 4.82 -15.47 -9.76
N LEU A 49 6.12 -15.72 -9.94
CA LEU A 49 6.99 -16.20 -8.86
C LEU A 49 7.11 -15.23 -7.70
N VAL A 50 7.27 -13.93 -8.00
CA VAL A 50 7.37 -12.87 -7.00
C VAL A 50 6.05 -12.75 -6.23
N GLN A 51 4.92 -12.71 -6.93
CA GLN A 51 3.58 -12.63 -6.33
C GLN A 51 3.28 -13.83 -5.41
N ASN A 52 3.57 -15.04 -5.88
CA ASN A 52 3.39 -16.27 -5.09
C ASN A 52 4.26 -16.28 -3.83
N THR A 53 5.47 -15.73 -3.91
CA THR A 53 6.35 -15.59 -2.76
C THR A 53 5.77 -14.62 -1.74
N ILE A 54 5.32 -13.43 -2.18
CA ILE A 54 4.70 -12.46 -1.28
C ILE A 54 3.49 -13.11 -0.60
N SER A 55 2.59 -13.73 -1.36
CA SER A 55 1.40 -14.41 -0.83
C SER A 55 1.74 -15.46 0.24
N LEU A 56 2.73 -16.31 -0.02
CA LEU A 56 3.19 -17.32 0.93
C LEU A 56 3.73 -16.70 2.22
N HIS A 57 4.60 -15.70 2.12
CA HIS A 57 5.26 -15.08 3.26
C HIS A 57 4.30 -14.18 4.06
N THR A 58 3.42 -13.44 3.40
CA THR A 58 2.34 -12.66 4.05
C THR A 58 1.39 -13.58 4.82
N THR A 59 1.02 -14.73 4.25
CA THR A 59 0.19 -15.73 4.94
C THR A 59 0.87 -16.28 6.19
N LYS A 60 2.20 -16.48 6.16
CA LYS A 60 2.95 -16.92 7.35
C LYS A 60 2.94 -15.87 8.45
N ILE A 61 3.12 -14.59 8.12
CA ILE A 61 3.06 -13.48 9.08
C ILE A 61 1.70 -13.45 9.80
N ILE A 62 0.61 -13.71 9.09
CA ILE A 62 -0.75 -13.71 9.68
C ILE A 62 -0.99 -14.95 10.55
N LYS A 63 -0.60 -16.13 10.06
CA LYS A 63 -0.87 -17.41 10.75
C LYS A 63 0.02 -17.62 11.96
N LYS A 64 1.29 -17.27 11.86
CA LYS A 64 2.28 -17.39 12.93
C LYS A 64 2.42 -16.01 13.58
N ARG A 65 1.68 -15.78 14.68
CA ARG A 65 1.86 -14.65 15.59
C ARG A 65 3.21 -14.70 16.33
N SER A 66 4.30 -15.12 15.67
CA SER A 66 5.59 -15.39 16.30
C SER A 66 6.71 -14.57 15.67
N ILE A 67 7.69 -14.29 16.54
CA ILE A 67 8.83 -13.37 16.47
C ILE A 67 9.80 -13.59 15.27
N PHE A 68 9.50 -14.50 14.34
CA PHE A 68 10.30 -14.78 13.13
C PHE A 68 10.06 -13.79 11.97
N GLY A 69 9.29 -12.72 12.18
CA GLY A 69 8.82 -11.80 11.15
C GLY A 69 9.88 -11.03 10.36
N CYS A 70 11.14 -10.98 10.79
CA CYS A 70 12.17 -10.19 10.08
C CYS A 70 12.57 -10.80 8.71
N MET A 71 12.65 -12.13 8.60
CA MET A 71 13.04 -12.80 7.36
C MET A 71 11.89 -12.81 6.35
N ASP A 72 10.66 -13.07 6.81
CA ASP A 72 9.47 -12.96 5.97
C ASP A 72 9.28 -11.50 5.50
N LYS A 73 9.48 -10.51 6.37
CA LYS A 73 9.49 -9.08 6.00
C LYS A 73 10.51 -8.79 4.92
N TYR A 74 11.76 -9.20 5.12
CA TYR A 74 12.84 -8.96 4.16
C TYR A 74 12.48 -9.53 2.78
N VAL A 75 11.96 -10.75 2.74
CA VAL A 75 11.51 -11.40 1.50
C VAL A 75 10.39 -10.58 0.83
N ILE A 76 9.35 -10.20 1.58
CA ILE A 76 8.23 -9.42 1.04
C ILE A 76 8.73 -8.07 0.52
N GLN A 77 9.55 -7.36 1.29
CA GLN A 77 10.12 -6.07 0.90
C GLN A 77 10.91 -6.19 -0.40
N LYS A 78 11.85 -7.15 -0.50
CA LYS A 78 12.63 -7.33 -1.74
C LYS A 78 11.79 -7.77 -2.92
N CYS A 79 10.73 -8.55 -2.69
CA CYS A 79 9.76 -8.86 -3.73
C CYS A 79 9.00 -7.62 -4.22
N LEU A 80 8.52 -6.74 -3.31
CA LEU A 80 7.86 -5.49 -3.67
C LEU A 80 8.80 -4.54 -4.42
N GLU A 81 10.06 -4.43 -3.98
CA GLU A 81 11.11 -3.66 -4.68
C GLU A 81 11.33 -4.20 -6.11
N ILE A 82 11.42 -5.52 -6.28
CA ILE A 82 11.53 -6.15 -7.61
C ILE A 82 10.32 -5.79 -8.49
N LEU A 83 9.09 -5.91 -7.97
CA LEU A 83 7.89 -5.56 -8.74
C LEU A 83 7.87 -4.08 -9.13
N ASN A 84 8.28 -3.20 -8.22
CA ASN A 84 8.40 -1.76 -8.47
C ASN A 84 9.37 -1.45 -9.60
N ILE A 85 10.53 -2.11 -9.62
CA ILE A 85 11.51 -1.91 -10.68
C ILE A 85 10.95 -2.42 -12.02
N ILE A 86 10.28 -3.58 -12.03
CA ILE A 86 9.65 -4.11 -13.25
C ILE A 86 8.62 -3.12 -13.80
N ILE A 87 7.69 -2.64 -12.97
CA ILE A 87 6.69 -1.65 -13.39
C ILE A 87 7.36 -0.38 -13.92
N SER A 88 8.34 0.16 -13.20
CA SER A 88 9.02 1.40 -13.57
C SER A 88 9.78 1.27 -14.89
N LEU A 89 10.36 0.10 -15.18
CA LEU A 89 11.08 -0.14 -16.42
C LEU A 89 10.15 -0.16 -17.64
N PHE A 90 8.94 -0.69 -17.46
CA PHE A 90 7.98 -0.85 -18.54
C PHE A 90 6.92 0.24 -18.60
N GLU A 91 6.93 1.23 -17.70
CA GLU A 91 5.94 2.33 -17.62
C GLU A 91 5.68 3.01 -18.98
N LYS A 92 6.70 3.15 -19.83
CA LYS A 92 6.58 3.78 -21.16
C LYS A 92 6.13 2.82 -22.28
N ASN A 93 6.04 1.53 -22.02
CA ASN A 93 5.66 0.50 -22.99
C ASN A 93 4.23 0.00 -22.72
N GLU A 94 3.26 0.59 -23.41
CA GLU A 94 1.83 0.33 -23.18
C GLU A 94 1.44 -1.15 -23.33
N GLN A 95 2.01 -1.84 -24.33
CA GLN A 95 1.68 -3.24 -24.59
C GLN A 95 2.17 -4.15 -23.46
N ILE A 96 3.38 -3.91 -22.96
CA ILE A 96 3.94 -4.67 -21.84
C ILE A 96 3.18 -4.33 -20.56
N MET A 97 2.90 -3.05 -20.30
CA MET A 97 2.11 -2.64 -19.13
C MET A 97 0.71 -3.26 -19.11
N TYR A 98 0.04 -3.33 -20.26
CA TYR A 98 -1.25 -4.02 -20.36
C TYR A 98 -1.14 -5.49 -19.94
N ARG A 99 -0.12 -6.20 -20.41
CA ARG A 99 0.12 -7.59 -20.03
C ARG A 99 0.44 -7.72 -18.54
N ILE A 100 1.33 -6.88 -18.00
CA ILE A 100 1.66 -6.85 -16.57
C ILE A 100 0.38 -6.65 -15.75
N SER A 101 -0.45 -5.65 -16.08
CA SER A 101 -1.71 -5.39 -15.39
C SER A 101 -2.69 -6.56 -15.43
N SER A 102 -2.68 -7.37 -16.50
CA SER A 102 -3.53 -8.56 -16.60
C SER A 102 -3.06 -9.75 -15.75
N ILE A 103 -1.77 -9.79 -15.39
CA ILE A 103 -1.14 -10.86 -14.59
C ILE A 103 -1.07 -10.45 -13.10
N LEU A 104 -1.10 -9.15 -12.83
CA LEU A 104 -0.92 -8.61 -11.50
C LEU A 104 -2.18 -8.80 -10.64
N GLU A 105 -2.06 -9.61 -9.61
CA GLU A 105 -3.06 -9.76 -8.57
C GLU A 105 -2.76 -8.75 -7.46
N ILE A 106 -3.72 -7.93 -7.05
CA ILE A 106 -3.50 -6.92 -6.00
C ILE A 106 -3.85 -7.46 -4.61
N ASP A 107 -4.69 -8.49 -4.55
CA ASP A 107 -5.29 -8.99 -3.32
C ASP A 107 -4.25 -9.42 -2.28
N PHE A 108 -3.15 -10.06 -2.70
CA PHE A 108 -2.10 -10.50 -1.76
C PHE A 108 -1.34 -9.33 -1.11
N ILE A 109 -1.27 -8.17 -1.77
CA ILE A 109 -0.67 -6.94 -1.22
C ILE A 109 -1.64 -6.29 -0.25
N LEU A 110 -2.93 -6.32 -0.57
CA LEU A 110 -3.97 -5.74 0.29
C LEU A 110 -4.02 -6.39 1.67
N ILE A 111 -3.57 -7.63 1.78
CA ILE A 111 -3.44 -8.33 3.04
C ILE A 111 -2.44 -7.62 3.99
N ILE A 112 -1.42 -6.93 3.47
CA ILE A 112 -0.46 -6.15 4.28
C ILE A 112 -1.16 -4.98 5.01
N PHE A 113 -2.25 -4.46 4.44
CA PHE A 113 -3.07 -3.41 5.06
C PHE A 113 -4.08 -3.96 6.07
N VAL A 114 -4.25 -5.28 6.17
CA VAL A 114 -5.16 -5.89 7.15
C VAL A 114 -4.52 -5.89 8.52
N ASN A 115 -5.26 -5.30 9.45
CA ASN A 115 -4.92 -5.11 10.86
C ASN A 115 -4.20 -6.30 11.52
N ASN A 116 -2.99 -6.04 12.01
CA ASN A 116 -2.34 -6.79 13.08
C ASN A 116 -2.20 -5.93 14.35
N LEU A 117 -2.84 -4.77 14.45
CA LEU A 117 -2.53 -3.75 15.47
C LEU A 117 -3.37 -3.81 16.76
N SER A 118 -4.03 -4.93 17.07
CA SER A 118 -4.55 -5.15 18.42
C SER A 118 -3.43 -5.73 19.31
N TYR A 119 -2.42 -4.93 19.64
CA TYR A 119 -1.43 -5.32 20.63
C TYR A 119 -1.39 -4.28 21.74
N ASP A 120 -1.69 -4.74 22.95
CA ASP A 120 -1.54 -3.99 24.18
C ASP A 120 -0.14 -3.37 24.25
N SER A 121 -0.16 -2.08 24.53
CA SER A 121 0.99 -1.21 24.74
C SER A 121 2.02 -1.83 25.68
N ASP A 122 3.29 -1.69 25.31
CA ASP A 122 4.49 -1.66 26.18
C ASP A 122 5.59 -2.70 25.89
N SER A 123 5.39 -3.68 25.01
CA SER A 123 6.42 -4.72 24.78
C SER A 123 6.98 -4.88 23.36
N PHE A 124 6.47 -4.18 22.34
CA PHE A 124 6.85 -4.47 20.94
C PHE A 124 6.95 -3.26 20.00
N SER A 125 7.66 -2.19 20.38
CA SER A 125 7.94 -1.05 19.46
C SER A 125 8.55 -1.51 18.13
N GLY A 126 9.49 -2.45 18.15
CA GLY A 126 10.14 -2.95 16.93
C GLY A 126 9.25 -3.73 15.97
N ILE A 127 8.12 -4.32 16.41
CA ILE A 127 7.17 -4.99 15.50
C ILE A 127 6.27 -3.96 14.80
N LEU A 128 5.94 -2.87 15.49
CA LEU A 128 5.15 -1.78 14.93
C LEU A 128 5.89 -1.13 13.75
N ASP A 129 7.18 -0.82 13.94
CA ASP A 129 8.05 -0.26 12.89
C ASP A 129 8.15 -1.19 11.67
N ILE A 130 8.24 -2.51 11.91
CA ILE A 130 8.29 -3.52 10.85
C ILE A 130 7.03 -3.51 9.97
N ILE A 131 5.85 -3.37 10.57
CA ILE A 131 4.58 -3.34 9.84
C ILE A 131 4.44 -2.02 9.07
N VAL A 132 4.87 -0.90 9.67
CA VAL A 132 4.87 0.42 9.02
C VAL A 132 5.74 0.40 7.77
N ASP A 133 6.95 -0.16 7.85
CA ASP A 133 7.84 -0.29 6.69
C ASP A 133 7.19 -1.10 5.55
N LEU A 134 6.54 -2.22 5.86
CA LEU A 134 5.87 -3.04 4.84
C LEU A 134 4.66 -2.30 4.22
N LYS A 135 3.90 -1.56 5.03
CA LYS A 135 2.81 -0.72 4.53
C LYS A 135 3.34 0.38 3.60
N LEU A 136 4.49 0.98 3.92
CA LEU A 136 5.15 1.97 3.05
C LEU A 136 5.53 1.36 1.71
N GLU A 137 6.22 0.21 1.70
CA GLU A 137 6.61 -0.47 0.46
C GLU A 137 5.40 -0.90 -0.37
N ALA A 138 4.34 -1.39 0.27
CA ALA A 138 3.10 -1.77 -0.39
C ALA A 138 2.41 -0.57 -1.04
N VAL A 139 2.38 0.59 -0.37
CA VAL A 139 1.78 1.81 -0.93
C VAL A 139 2.65 2.40 -2.05
N VAL A 140 3.98 2.38 -1.91
CA VAL A 140 4.90 2.75 -3.00
C VAL A 140 4.62 1.89 -4.23
N PHE A 141 4.38 0.60 -4.03
CA PHE A 141 4.00 -0.30 -5.10
C PHE A 141 2.66 0.03 -5.74
N LEU A 142 1.60 0.25 -4.95
CA LEU A 142 0.31 0.64 -5.51
C LEU A 142 0.40 1.97 -6.29
N ASN A 143 1.21 2.91 -5.82
CA ASN A 143 1.50 4.15 -6.54
C ASN A 143 2.20 3.91 -7.87
N ALA A 144 3.17 2.99 -7.92
CA ALA A 144 3.83 2.63 -9.17
C ALA A 144 2.84 2.00 -10.17
N VAL A 145 1.99 1.09 -9.70
CA VAL A 145 0.90 0.51 -10.53
C VAL A 145 -0.01 1.61 -11.07
N MET A 146 -0.44 2.53 -10.20
CA MET A 146 -1.34 3.63 -10.55
C MET A 146 -0.73 4.57 -11.61
N LYS A 147 0.56 4.91 -11.48
CA LYS A 147 1.29 5.75 -12.44
C LYS A 147 1.57 5.05 -13.76
N GLY A 148 1.70 3.72 -13.71
CA GLY A 148 2.09 2.86 -14.82
C GLY A 148 1.27 3.03 -16.10
N HIS A 149 -0.05 3.31 -16.04
CA HIS A 149 -0.91 3.74 -17.14
C HIS A 149 -2.37 3.94 -16.66
N VAL A 150 -3.29 4.33 -17.56
CA VAL A 150 -4.75 4.32 -17.35
C VAL A 150 -5.25 2.94 -16.88
N ASN A 151 -4.65 1.85 -17.38
CA ASN A 151 -4.99 0.50 -16.96
C ASN A 151 -4.67 0.23 -15.48
N GLY A 152 -3.64 0.85 -14.93
CA GLY A 152 -3.31 0.75 -13.51
C GLY A 152 -4.37 1.41 -12.64
N LYS A 153 -4.82 2.61 -13.00
CA LYS A 153 -5.95 3.28 -12.33
C LYS A 153 -7.22 2.45 -12.41
N ASN A 154 -7.52 1.88 -13.58
CA ASN A 154 -8.68 1.02 -13.76
C ASN A 154 -8.58 -0.28 -12.95
N LEU A 155 -7.41 -0.91 -12.91
CA LEU A 155 -7.14 -2.12 -12.13
C LEU A 155 -7.40 -1.88 -10.64
N LEU A 156 -6.88 -0.76 -10.10
CA LEU A 156 -7.06 -0.41 -8.69
C LEU A 156 -8.50 0.07 -8.41
N GLY A 157 -9.04 0.95 -9.24
CA GLY A 157 -10.36 1.57 -9.06
C GLY A 157 -11.55 0.65 -9.34
N SER A 158 -11.35 -0.50 -9.99
CA SER A 158 -12.39 -1.53 -10.14
C SER A 158 -12.39 -2.56 -9.00
N ASN A 159 -11.32 -2.64 -8.21
CA ASN A 159 -11.22 -3.57 -7.10
C ASN A 159 -11.71 -2.93 -5.79
N VAL A 160 -12.91 -3.34 -5.35
CA VAL A 160 -13.56 -2.85 -4.11
C VAL A 160 -12.70 -3.04 -2.86
N LEU A 161 -11.86 -4.09 -2.84
CA LEU A 161 -11.00 -4.35 -1.70
C LEU A 161 -9.88 -3.32 -1.59
N VAL A 162 -9.42 -2.72 -2.70
CA VAL A 162 -8.39 -1.68 -2.66
C VAL A 162 -8.87 -0.49 -1.85
N VAL A 163 -10.01 0.10 -2.23
CA VAL A 163 -10.58 1.26 -1.52
C VAL A 163 -10.89 0.90 -0.07
N SER A 164 -11.54 -0.25 0.18
CA SER A 164 -11.88 -0.69 1.54
C SER A 164 -10.66 -0.81 2.46
N ARG A 165 -9.59 -1.45 1.97
CA ARG A 165 -8.38 -1.70 2.77
C ARG A 165 -7.55 -0.44 2.96
N LEU A 166 -7.48 0.42 1.95
CA LEU A 166 -6.81 1.71 2.04
C LEU A 166 -7.53 2.65 3.02
N CYS A 167 -8.86 2.78 2.95
CA CYS A 167 -9.64 3.59 3.88
C CYS A 167 -9.48 3.09 5.32
N ARG A 168 -9.54 1.77 5.52
CA ARG A 168 -9.31 1.17 6.83
C ARG A 168 -7.91 1.50 7.36
N CYS A 169 -6.87 1.26 6.56
CA CYS A 169 -5.50 1.57 6.95
C CYS A 169 -5.33 3.07 7.26
N LEU A 170 -5.94 3.94 6.47
CA LEU A 170 -5.92 5.37 6.70
C LEU A 170 -6.59 5.76 8.02
N SER A 171 -7.74 5.16 8.36
CA SER A 171 -8.46 5.47 9.61
C SER A 171 -7.63 5.14 10.86
N GLU A 172 -6.81 4.08 10.78
CA GLU A 172 -5.85 3.70 11.82
C GLU A 172 -4.65 4.66 11.85
N LEU A 173 -4.13 5.04 10.69
CA LEU A 173 -3.00 5.94 10.59
C LEU A 173 -3.37 7.39 10.91
N VAL A 174 -4.64 7.77 10.90
CA VAL A 174 -5.11 9.12 11.23
C VAL A 174 -5.77 9.16 12.63
N SER A 175 -5.84 8.04 13.37
CA SER A 175 -6.13 8.11 14.80
C SER A 175 -4.93 8.70 15.54
N LEU A 176 -5.02 9.98 15.88
CA LEU A 176 -3.95 10.81 16.46
C LEU A 176 -3.87 10.76 17.99
N HIS A 177 -4.49 9.77 18.64
CA HIS A 177 -4.45 9.70 20.10
C HIS A 177 -3.03 9.37 20.60
N GLY A 178 -2.35 10.38 21.15
CA GLY A 178 -1.32 10.21 22.18
C GLY A 178 0.08 9.78 21.74
N ILE A 179 0.45 9.86 20.46
CA ILE A 179 1.82 9.54 20.05
C ILE A 179 2.58 10.85 19.76
N SER A 180 3.39 11.25 20.73
CA SER A 180 4.51 12.16 20.51
C SER A 180 5.32 11.66 19.31
N GLU A 181 5.39 12.47 18.25
CA GLU A 181 6.04 12.21 16.96
C GLU A 181 5.32 11.22 16.03
N ILE A 182 4.54 11.76 15.09
CA ILE A 182 4.16 11.04 13.88
C ILE A 182 5.44 10.81 13.06
N SER A 183 5.83 9.56 12.84
CA SER A 183 7.01 9.27 12.02
C SER A 183 6.82 9.74 10.58
N THR A 184 7.90 10.19 9.94
CA THR A 184 7.89 10.59 8.52
C THR A 184 7.35 9.47 7.61
N GLN A 185 7.59 8.20 7.97
CA GLN A 185 7.04 7.06 7.24
C GLN A 185 5.52 7.00 7.30
N ARG A 186 4.92 7.22 8.48
CA ARG A 186 3.46 7.28 8.64
C ARG A 186 2.86 8.40 7.79
N ILE A 187 3.47 9.58 7.78
CA ILE A 187 3.07 10.71 6.93
C ILE A 187 3.12 10.29 5.45
N ASN A 188 4.25 9.72 5.00
CA ASN A 188 4.42 9.28 3.61
C ASN A 188 3.37 8.25 3.18
N ILE A 189 3.00 7.32 4.08
CA ILE A 189 1.93 6.35 3.83
C ILE A 189 0.59 7.07 3.67
N ILE A 190 0.23 7.96 4.61
CA ILE A 190 -1.03 8.71 4.59
C ILE A 190 -1.16 9.51 3.28
N GLN A 191 -0.17 10.33 2.96
CA GLN A 191 -0.16 11.17 1.76
C GLN A 191 -0.31 10.33 0.48
N SER A 192 0.39 9.19 0.44
CA SER A 192 0.34 8.29 -0.70
C SER A 192 -1.01 7.58 -0.82
N ILE A 193 -1.64 7.17 0.28
CA ILE A 193 -2.98 6.59 0.28
C ILE A 193 -4.01 7.61 -0.20
N VAL A 194 -3.96 8.85 0.31
CA VAL A 194 -4.86 9.94 -0.11
C VAL A 194 -4.74 10.18 -1.61
N LEU A 195 -3.51 10.25 -2.12
CA LEU A 195 -3.26 10.38 -3.56
C LEU A 195 -3.88 9.23 -4.36
N ILE A 196 -3.68 7.97 -3.93
CA ILE A 196 -4.25 6.80 -4.61
C ILE A 196 -5.77 6.88 -4.62
N LEU A 197 -6.39 7.15 -3.45
CA LEU A 197 -7.83 7.24 -3.33
C LEU A 197 -8.40 8.33 -4.23
N HIS A 198 -7.79 9.51 -4.26
CA HIS A 198 -8.21 10.63 -5.11
C HIS A 198 -8.15 10.27 -6.61
N GLU A 199 -7.17 9.48 -7.03
CA GLU A 199 -7.02 9.10 -8.45
C GLU A 199 -7.96 7.95 -8.88
N ILE A 200 -8.43 7.12 -7.95
CA ILE A 200 -9.23 5.93 -8.28
C ILE A 200 -10.71 6.05 -7.92
N ILE A 201 -11.06 6.93 -6.97
CA ILE A 201 -12.45 7.21 -6.60
C ILE A 201 -12.99 8.31 -7.50
N SER A 202 -14.20 8.10 -7.98
CA SER A 202 -14.94 9.07 -8.77
C SER A 202 -16.43 8.96 -8.47
N PRO A 203 -17.24 9.96 -8.82
CA PRO A 203 -18.70 9.89 -8.66
C PRO A 203 -19.33 8.66 -9.34
N VAL A 204 -18.69 8.13 -10.39
CA VAL A 204 -19.20 7.01 -11.19
C VAL A 204 -19.03 5.65 -10.50
N ASN A 205 -17.99 5.47 -9.68
CA ASN A 205 -17.70 4.20 -9.00
C ASN A 205 -17.90 4.24 -7.47
N LEU A 206 -18.32 5.40 -6.94
CA LEU A 206 -18.52 5.67 -5.52
C LEU A 206 -19.40 4.61 -4.83
N SER A 207 -20.55 4.28 -5.42
CA SER A 207 -21.53 3.35 -4.84
C SER A 207 -21.00 1.92 -4.70
N ILE A 208 -20.13 1.50 -5.62
CA ILE A 208 -19.52 0.17 -5.64
C ILE A 208 -18.54 0.04 -4.48
N HIS A 209 -17.75 1.08 -4.21
CA HIS A 209 -16.75 1.09 -3.15
C HIS A 209 -17.36 1.21 -1.75
N PHE A 210 -18.47 1.92 -1.61
CA PHE A 210 -19.15 2.15 -0.32
C PHE A 210 -20.31 1.20 -0.05
N ALA A 211 -20.46 0.13 -0.84
CA ALA A 211 -21.41 -0.94 -0.55
C ALA A 211 -21.17 -1.59 0.83
N GLN A 212 -19.94 -1.52 1.36
CA GLN A 212 -19.61 -1.94 2.71
C GLN A 212 -19.68 -0.75 3.69
N PRO A 213 -20.58 -0.77 4.70
CA PRO A 213 -20.76 0.36 5.62
C PRO A 213 -19.50 0.80 6.35
N TRP A 214 -18.62 -0.15 6.70
CA TRP A 214 -17.35 0.15 7.36
C TRP A 214 -16.40 0.97 6.47
N THR A 215 -16.36 0.69 5.16
CA THR A 215 -15.52 1.45 4.22
C THR A 215 -15.96 2.90 4.18
N HIS A 216 -17.28 3.13 4.15
CA HIS A 216 -17.86 4.46 4.14
C HIS A 216 -17.53 5.24 5.42
N TYR A 217 -17.69 4.60 6.59
CA TYR A 217 -17.32 5.21 7.87
C TYR A 217 -15.83 5.55 7.95
N ALA A 218 -14.96 4.58 7.62
CA ALA A 218 -13.51 4.78 7.66
C ALA A 218 -13.07 5.90 6.71
N TYR A 219 -13.70 5.99 5.54
CA TYR A 219 -13.47 7.06 4.57
C TYR A 219 -13.82 8.43 5.15
N ILE A 220 -15.05 8.64 5.63
CA ILE A 220 -15.50 9.94 6.17
C ILE A 220 -14.60 10.39 7.31
N VAL A 221 -14.35 9.52 8.29
CA VAL A 221 -13.54 9.86 9.47
C VAL A 221 -12.10 10.21 9.06
N SER A 222 -11.50 9.46 8.14
CA SER A 222 -10.16 9.75 7.66
C SER A 222 -10.07 11.07 6.90
N MET A 223 -10.99 11.30 5.96
CA MET A 223 -10.97 12.52 5.16
C MET A 223 -11.27 13.74 6.02
N ALA A 224 -12.29 13.71 6.88
CA ALA A 224 -12.60 14.81 7.79
C ALA A 224 -11.40 15.18 8.68
N ARG A 225 -10.74 14.20 9.30
CA ARG A 225 -9.55 14.47 10.13
C ARG A 225 -8.39 15.09 9.35
N LEU A 226 -8.20 14.70 8.09
CA LEU A 226 -7.15 15.25 7.24
C LEU A 226 -7.52 16.63 6.67
N SER A 227 -8.79 16.86 6.38
CA SER A 227 -9.29 18.14 5.85
C SER A 227 -9.30 19.26 6.90
N PHE A 228 -9.42 18.88 8.17
CA PHE A 228 -9.47 19.80 9.33
C PHE A 228 -8.23 19.71 10.20
N VAL A 229 -7.12 19.16 9.68
CA VAL A 229 -5.87 19.09 10.44
C VAL A 229 -5.25 20.50 10.54
N GLU A 230 -5.07 20.96 11.77
CA GLU A 230 -4.32 22.19 12.10
C GLU A 230 -3.04 21.87 12.90
N ASP A 231 -2.68 20.59 12.99
CA ASP A 231 -1.56 20.12 13.80
C ASP A 231 -0.21 20.49 13.18
N GLU A 232 0.62 21.15 13.99
CA GLU A 232 2.02 21.45 13.70
C GLU A 232 2.95 20.40 14.33
N ASP A 233 4.09 20.15 13.69
CA ASP A 233 5.18 19.33 14.20
C ASP A 233 5.96 20.04 15.34
N CYS A 234 6.96 19.37 15.89
CA CYS A 234 7.81 19.94 16.96
C CYS A 234 8.64 21.16 16.54
N HIS A 235 8.60 21.53 15.25
CA HIS A 235 9.26 22.69 14.67
C HIS A 235 8.26 23.79 14.22
N GLY A 236 6.97 23.63 14.53
CA GLY A 236 5.93 24.59 14.14
C GLY A 236 5.60 24.55 12.65
N LYS A 237 5.79 23.40 11.99
CA LYS A 237 5.41 23.18 10.59
C LYS A 237 4.22 22.25 10.51
N ASP A 238 3.31 22.52 9.58
CA ASP A 238 2.20 21.62 9.30
C ASP A 238 2.70 20.20 9.04
N ILE A 239 2.10 19.24 9.76
CA ILE A 239 2.47 17.82 9.65
C ILE A 239 2.22 17.28 8.23
N PHE A 240 1.16 17.76 7.59
CA PHE A 240 0.79 17.40 6.23
C PHE A 240 0.98 18.58 5.28
N ASN A 241 1.36 18.30 4.03
CA ASN A 241 1.45 19.36 3.02
C ASN A 241 0.06 19.79 2.54
N ASP A 242 -0.04 21.05 2.09
CA ASP A 242 -1.28 21.65 1.59
C ASP A 242 -1.97 20.76 0.54
N LYS A 243 -1.19 20.18 -0.37
CA LYS A 243 -1.71 19.29 -1.40
C LYS A 243 -2.46 18.09 -0.82
N THR A 244 -1.99 17.48 0.26
CA THR A 244 -2.67 16.32 0.87
C THR A 244 -3.98 16.75 1.51
N VAL A 245 -3.99 17.92 2.17
CA VAL A 245 -5.18 18.50 2.79
C VAL A 245 -6.24 18.84 1.73
N GLU A 246 -5.82 19.46 0.62
CA GLU A 246 -6.67 19.75 -0.54
C GLU A 246 -7.28 18.47 -1.12
N LEU A 247 -6.46 17.45 -1.42
CA LEU A 247 -6.97 16.19 -1.96
C LEU A 247 -7.94 15.49 -1.00
N ALA A 248 -7.69 15.56 0.32
CA ALA A 248 -8.60 15.01 1.32
C ALA A 248 -9.94 15.76 1.35
N ARG A 249 -9.92 17.09 1.18
CA ARG A 249 -11.12 17.91 1.08
C ARG A 249 -11.93 17.59 -0.18
N ASP A 250 -11.28 17.50 -1.34
CA ASP A 250 -11.93 17.10 -2.59
C ASP A 250 -12.58 15.71 -2.46
N LEU A 251 -11.90 14.78 -1.78
CA LEU A 251 -12.44 13.46 -1.46
C LEU A 251 -13.66 13.55 -0.52
N LEU A 252 -13.61 14.38 0.52
CA LEU A 252 -14.72 14.53 1.47
C LEU A 252 -15.97 15.10 0.80
N GLU A 253 -15.79 16.14 -0.03
CA GLU A 253 -16.87 16.85 -0.75
C GLU A 253 -17.61 15.97 -1.76
N MET A 254 -17.02 14.84 -2.20
CA MET A 254 -17.72 13.88 -3.05
C MET A 254 -18.91 13.18 -2.36
N ILE A 255 -18.94 13.17 -1.04
CA ILE A 255 -19.93 12.41 -0.26
C ILE A 255 -20.70 13.31 0.70
N VAL A 256 -20.02 14.31 1.27
CA VAL A 256 -20.55 15.18 2.31
C VAL A 256 -20.98 16.51 1.68
N GLY A 257 -22.25 16.86 1.85
CA GLY A 257 -22.77 18.16 1.42
C GLY A 257 -22.25 19.31 2.31
N PRO A 258 -22.41 20.57 1.91
CA PRO A 258 -21.89 21.72 2.68
C PRO A 258 -22.46 21.78 4.12
N GLU A 259 -23.75 21.53 4.30
CA GLU A 259 -24.41 21.54 5.62
C GLU A 259 -23.88 20.42 6.54
N GLU A 260 -23.69 19.20 6.00
CA GLU A 260 -23.09 18.08 6.74
C GLU A 260 -21.60 18.30 7.03
N GLY A 261 -20.91 19.04 6.15
CA GLY A 261 -19.51 19.42 6.31
C GLY A 261 -19.30 20.35 7.51
N ASP A 262 -20.18 21.34 7.68
CA ASP A 262 -20.15 22.25 8.83
C ASP A 262 -20.38 21.48 10.15
N GLU A 263 -21.35 20.54 10.17
CA GLU A 263 -21.59 19.68 11.34
C GLU A 263 -20.37 18.80 11.68
N LEU A 264 -19.71 18.24 10.67
CA LEU A 264 -18.47 17.47 10.88
C LEU A 264 -17.33 18.35 11.39
N TYR A 265 -17.15 19.55 10.84
CA TYR A 265 -16.13 20.49 11.30
C TYR A 265 -16.29 20.79 12.78
N ASP A 266 -17.51 21.13 13.22
CA ASP A 266 -17.84 21.38 14.62
C ASP A 266 -17.53 20.17 15.51
N LEU A 267 -17.90 18.96 15.07
CA LEU A 267 -17.64 17.72 15.81
C LEU A 267 -16.14 17.47 16.04
N PHE A 268 -15.31 17.70 15.01
CA PHE A 268 -13.87 17.49 15.12
C PHE A 268 -13.17 18.60 15.92
N HIS A 269 -13.66 19.85 15.85
CA HIS A 269 -13.12 20.98 16.63
C HIS A 269 -13.46 20.93 18.12
N ILE A 270 -14.60 20.33 18.50
CA ILE A 270 -14.98 20.14 19.91
C ILE A 270 -14.19 18.97 20.55
N SER A 271 -13.64 18.06 19.74
CA SER A 271 -13.00 16.82 20.19
C SER A 271 -11.46 16.84 20.30
N ASN A 272 -10.82 17.95 19.92
CA ASN A 272 -9.41 18.24 20.16
C ASN A 272 -9.23 19.06 21.45
#